data_AF-A0A942AGW6-F1
#
_entry.id   AF-A0A942AGW6-F1
#
_cell.length_a   1.000
_cell.length_b   1.000
_cell.length_c   1.000
_cell.angle_alpha   90.00
_cell.angle_beta   90.00
_cell.angle_gamma   90.00
#
_symmetry.space_group_name_H-M   'P 1'
#
loop_
_entity.id
_entity.type
_entity.pdbx_description
1 polymer ?
#
loop_
_entity_poly.entity_id
_entity_poly.type
_entity_poly.pdbx_seq_one_letter_code
_entity_poly.pdbx_strand_id
1 'polypeptide(L)'
;MNDDKLKITLRIADLKTPLALRVDYGADEKYWRDAADLFNKRWAFYKDKYKDGLMDSESMMAMVAVEMARLYCEMVQDRKTLLADLRKLEAEAAKILDGHTGE
;
A
#
# COMPACT_ATOMS: atom_id res chain seq x y z
N MET A 1 27.63 3.80 12.70
CA MET A 1 26.25 3.30 12.94
C MET A 1 25.92 2.47 11.72
N ASN A 2 25.78 1.15 11.89
CA ASN A 2 25.96 0.17 10.83
C ASN A 2 24.84 0.28 9.79
N ASP A 3 25.24 0.30 8.52
CA ASP A 3 24.42 0.39 7.33
C ASP A 3 23.76 -0.98 7.05
N ASP A 4 23.04 -1.52 8.05
CA ASP A 4 22.48 -2.88 8.05
C ASP A 4 21.22 -2.95 7.16
N LYS A 5 21.41 -2.69 5.88
CA LYS A 5 20.42 -2.94 4.84
C LYS A 5 20.44 -4.39 4.41
N LEU A 6 19.28 -5.03 4.44
CA LEU A 6 19.08 -6.36 3.91
C LEU A 6 19.02 -6.30 2.38
N LYS A 7 19.77 -7.17 1.71
CA LYS A 7 19.60 -7.42 0.27
C LYS A 7 18.49 -8.44 0.09
N ILE A 8 17.41 -8.05 -0.58
CA ILE A 8 16.31 -8.94 -0.94
C ILE A 8 16.17 -9.03 -2.45
N THR A 9 15.60 -10.15 -2.91
CA THR A 9 15.28 -10.38 -4.30
C THR A 9 13.79 -10.66 -4.42
N LEU A 10 13.10 -9.91 -5.27
CA LEU A 10 11.67 -10.02 -5.53
C LEU A 10 11.43 -10.54 -6.95
N ARG A 11 10.50 -11.48 -7.11
CA ARG A 11 10.03 -11.94 -8.42
C ARG A 11 8.70 -11.27 -8.70
N ILE A 12 8.66 -10.40 -9.70
CA ILE A 12 7.49 -9.61 -10.06
C ILE A 12 7.03 -10.01 -11.46
N ALA A 13 5.75 -10.35 -11.59
CA ALA A 13 5.09 -10.70 -12.83
C ALA A 13 5.90 -11.73 -13.64
N ASP A 14 6.09 -11.47 -14.94
CA ASP A 14 6.89 -12.24 -15.88
C ASP A 14 8.30 -11.65 -16.11
N LEU A 15 8.78 -10.77 -15.21
CA LEU A 15 10.14 -10.23 -15.32
C LEU A 15 11.16 -11.37 -15.38
N LYS A 16 11.91 -11.39 -16.48
CA LYS A 16 12.98 -12.39 -16.71
C LYS A 16 14.04 -12.34 -15.63
N THR A 17 14.39 -11.13 -15.19
CA THR A 17 15.38 -10.91 -14.14
C THR A 17 14.66 -10.46 -12.87
N PRO A 18 14.80 -11.21 -11.76
CA PRO A 18 14.27 -10.79 -10.47
C PRO A 18 14.83 -9.43 -10.03
N LEU A 19 14.01 -8.64 -9.35
CA LEU A 19 14.37 -7.32 -8.87
C LEU A 19 15.19 -7.44 -7.58
N ALA A 20 16.43 -6.93 -7.59
CA ALA A 20 17.28 -6.87 -6.42
C ALA A 20 17.13 -5.52 -5.72
N LEU A 21 16.77 -5.53 -4.44
CA LEU A 21 16.58 -4.33 -3.62
C LEU A 21 17.43 -4.37 -2.36
N ARG A 22 17.77 -3.19 -1.84
CA ARG A 22 18.32 -3.00 -0.50
C ARG A 22 17.25 -2.34 0.35
N VAL A 23 16.83 -3.01 1.41
CA VAL A 23 15.75 -2.56 2.29
C VAL A 23 16.25 -2.51 3.73
N ASP A 24 15.67 -1.67 4.55
CA ASP A 24 16.03 -1.61 5.96
C ASP A 24 15.59 -2.90 6.67
N TYR A 25 16.39 -3.37 7.63
CA TYR A 25 16.12 -4.62 8.33
C TYR A 25 14.88 -4.51 9.24
N GLY A 26 14.04 -5.55 9.31
CA GLY A 26 12.87 -5.60 10.19
C GLY A 26 11.53 -5.45 9.46
N ALA A 27 10.69 -4.52 9.93
CA ALA A 27 9.30 -4.38 9.45
C ALA A 27 9.21 -4.09 7.94
N ASP A 28 10.20 -3.41 7.38
CA ASP A 28 10.23 -3.03 5.97
C ASP A 28 10.31 -4.23 5.03
N GLU A 29 11.09 -5.27 5.35
CA GLU A 29 11.20 -6.46 4.50
C GLU A 29 9.82 -7.10 4.25
N LYS A 30 9.03 -7.27 5.32
CA LYS A 30 7.71 -7.89 5.22
C LYS A 30 6.82 -7.10 4.28
N TYR A 31 6.79 -5.77 4.40
CA TYR A 31 5.98 -4.92 3.53
C TYR A 31 6.44 -4.97 2.08
N TRP A 32 7.74 -5.06 1.80
CA TRP A 32 8.26 -5.24 0.44
C TRP A 32 7.82 -6.58 -0.16
N ARG A 33 7.82 -7.66 0.62
CA ARG A 33 7.37 -8.98 0.16
C ARG A 33 5.86 -9.04 -0.04
N ASP A 34 5.09 -8.46 0.88
CA ASP A 34 3.63 -8.38 0.77
C ASP A 34 3.22 -7.54 -0.44
N ALA A 35 3.92 -6.43 -0.71
CA ALA A 35 3.68 -5.60 -1.89
C ALA A 35 3.95 -6.37 -3.19
N ALA A 36 5.04 -7.16 -3.23
CA ALA A 36 5.35 -8.02 -4.38
C ALA A 36 4.28 -9.10 -4.62
N ASP A 37 3.80 -9.74 -3.55
CA ASP A 37 2.73 -10.74 -3.62
C ASP A 37 1.42 -10.11 -4.12
N LEU A 38 1.04 -8.94 -3.57
CA LEU A 38 -0.13 -8.20 -4.00
C LEU A 38 -0.05 -7.80 -5.48
N PHE A 39 1.12 -7.31 -5.92
CA PHE A 39 1.38 -7.02 -7.33
C PHE A 39 1.15 -8.25 -8.20
N ASN A 40 1.75 -9.40 -7.82
CA ASN A 40 1.66 -10.64 -8.59
C ASN A 40 0.23 -11.19 -8.67
N LYS A 41 -0.54 -11.09 -7.58
CA LYS A 41 -1.96 -11.45 -7.58
C LYS A 41 -2.75 -10.59 -8.55
N ARG A 42 -2.48 -9.28 -8.58
CA ARG A 42 -3.20 -8.37 -9.46
C ARG A 42 -2.79 -8.50 -10.91
N TRP A 43 -1.51 -8.75 -11.15
CA TRP A 43 -0.99 -9.19 -12.43
C TRP A 43 -1.70 -10.45 -12.94
N ALA A 44 -1.80 -11.50 -12.11
CA ALA A 44 -2.47 -12.73 -12.50
C ALA A 44 -3.95 -12.50 -12.87
N PHE A 45 -4.64 -11.64 -12.12
CA PHE A 45 -6.00 -11.23 -12.44
C PHE A 45 -6.10 -10.53 -13.81
N TYR A 46 -5.23 -9.57 -14.10
CA TYR A 46 -5.26 -8.88 -15.40
C TYR A 46 -4.82 -9.78 -16.55
N LYS A 47 -3.84 -10.65 -16.32
CA LYS A 47 -3.41 -11.64 -17.29
C LYS A 47 -4.55 -12.58 -17.64
N ASP A 48 -5.38 -12.95 -16.66
CA ASP A 48 -6.59 -13.74 -16.85
C ASP A 48 -7.69 -12.98 -17.60
N LYS A 49 -7.89 -11.71 -17.26
CA LYS A 49 -8.89 -10.83 -17.89
C LYS A 49 -8.59 -10.51 -19.35
N TYR A 50 -7.31 -10.41 -19.73
CA TYR A 50 -6.87 -9.97 -21.06
C TYR A 50 -6.16 -11.07 -21.87
N LYS A 51 -6.49 -12.35 -21.60
CA LYS A 51 -5.85 -13.54 -22.21
C LYS A 51 -5.81 -13.55 -23.74
N ASP A 52 -6.73 -12.88 -24.41
CA ASP A 52 -6.86 -12.87 -25.87
C ASP A 52 -5.90 -11.89 -26.57
N GLY A 53 -4.78 -11.54 -25.94
CA GLY A 53 -3.78 -10.62 -26.50
C GLY A 53 -4.25 -9.16 -26.56
N LEU A 54 -5.30 -8.82 -25.82
CA LEU A 54 -5.86 -7.46 -25.76
C LEU A 54 -4.94 -6.46 -25.07
N MET A 55 -3.92 -6.92 -24.36
CA MET A 55 -2.96 -6.09 -23.65
C MET A 55 -1.59 -6.76 -23.56
N ASP A 56 -0.53 -6.02 -23.90
CA ASP A 56 0.84 -6.48 -23.72
C ASP A 56 1.29 -6.45 -22.24
N SER A 57 2.39 -7.14 -21.95
CA SER A 57 2.93 -7.25 -20.58
C SER A 57 3.32 -5.89 -19.97
N GLU A 58 3.83 -4.95 -20.74
CA GLU A 58 4.23 -3.63 -20.22
C GLU A 58 3.01 -2.81 -19.82
N SER A 59 2.01 -2.75 -20.70
CA SER A 59 0.72 -2.12 -20.44
C SER A 59 0.02 -2.73 -19.22
N MET A 60 0.09 -4.05 -19.07
CA MET A 60 -0.48 -4.75 -17.90
C MET A 60 0.27 -4.43 -16.62
N MET A 61 1.61 -4.35 -16.67
CA MET A 61 2.45 -3.96 -15.54
C MET A 61 2.15 -2.52 -15.11
N ALA A 62 2.00 -1.62 -16.08
CA ALA A 62 1.59 -0.24 -15.83
C ALA A 62 0.20 -0.16 -15.20
N MET A 63 -0.76 -0.97 -15.65
CA MET A 63 -2.10 -1.01 -15.07
C MET A 63 -2.08 -1.44 -13.59
N VAL A 64 -1.32 -2.48 -13.25
CA VAL A 64 -1.14 -2.89 -11.84
C VAL A 64 -0.53 -1.75 -11.03
N ALA A 65 0.54 -1.12 -11.54
CA ALA A 65 1.22 -0.02 -10.85
C ALA A 65 0.29 1.18 -10.60
N VAL A 66 -0.48 1.59 -11.62
CA VAL A 66 -1.45 2.69 -11.52
C VAL A 66 -2.57 2.33 -10.53
N GLU A 67 -3.04 1.09 -10.52
CA GLU A 67 -4.05 0.68 -9.55
C GLU A 67 -3.54 0.72 -8.11
N MET A 68 -2.31 0.26 -7.85
CA MET A 68 -1.69 0.38 -6.52
C MET A 68 -1.57 1.85 -6.09
N ALA A 69 -1.16 2.73 -7.01
CA ALA A 69 -1.08 4.17 -6.74
C ALA A 69 -2.47 4.78 -6.44
N ARG A 70 -3.51 4.38 -7.19
CA ARG A 70 -4.90 4.80 -6.94
C ARG A 70 -5.36 4.37 -5.54
N LEU A 71 -5.14 3.12 -5.17
CA LEU A 71 -5.51 2.59 -3.85
C LEU A 71 -4.78 3.32 -2.72
N TYR A 72 -3.51 3.66 -2.92
CA TYR A 72 -2.76 4.49 -1.96
C TYR A 72 -3.40 5.88 -1.80
N CYS A 73 -3.76 6.54 -2.91
CA CYS A 73 -4.43 7.85 -2.87
C CYS A 73 -5.76 7.78 -2.11
N GLU A 74 -6.56 6.73 -2.32
CA GLU A 74 -7.81 6.48 -1.59
C GLU A 74 -7.54 6.32 -0.09
N MET A 75 -6.60 5.46 0.30
CA MET A 75 -6.23 5.27 1.70
C MET A 75 -5.75 6.57 2.38
N VAL A 76 -4.97 7.39 1.67
CA VAL A 76 -4.52 8.69 2.21
C VAL A 76 -5.71 9.63 2.45
N GLN A 77 -6.69 9.62 1.54
CA GLN A 77 -7.89 10.44 1.68
C GLN A 77 -8.78 9.95 2.82
N ASP A 78 -9.01 8.64 2.93
CA ASP A 78 -9.77 8.03 4.02
C ASP A 78 -9.16 8.34 5.39
N ARG A 79 -7.82 8.26 5.49
CA ARG A 79 -7.10 8.63 6.72
C ARG A 79 -7.34 10.09 7.10
N LYS A 80 -7.38 11.02 6.14
CA LYS A 80 -7.66 12.44 6.43
C LYS A 80 -9.07 12.61 6.98
N THR A 81 -10.05 11.95 6.38
CA THR A 81 -11.45 11.96 6.84
C THR A 81 -11.55 11.40 8.27
N LEU A 82 -10.96 10.22 8.51
CA LEU A 82 -10.96 9.58 9.82
C LEU A 82 -10.36 10.47 10.91
N LEU A 83 -9.21 11.11 10.64
CA LEU A 83 -8.58 12.03 11.59
C LEU A 83 -9.43 13.28 11.85
N ALA A 84 -10.14 13.79 10.84
CA ALA A 84 -11.04 14.91 11.01
C ALA A 84 -12.23 14.54 11.91
N ASP A 85 -12.81 13.35 11.72
CA ASP A 85 -13.92 12.88 12.54
C ASP A 85 -13.48 12.56 13.97
N LEU A 86 -12.29 11.99 14.16
CA LEU A 86 -11.73 11.74 15.48
C LEU A 86 -11.53 13.04 16.27
N ARG A 87 -11.06 14.11 15.62
CA ARG A 87 -10.95 15.45 16.26
C ARG A 87 -12.30 16.03 16.66
N LYS A 88 -13.36 15.80 15.87
CA LYS A 88 -14.72 16.24 16.24
C LYS A 88 -15.20 15.48 17.48
N LEU A 89 -15.01 14.16 17.49
CA LEU A 89 -15.37 13.31 18.64
C LEU A 89 -14.61 13.72 19.90
N GLU A 90 -13.31 14.01 19.81
CA GLU A 90 -12.51 14.51 20.93
C GLU A 90 -13.05 15.85 21.46
N ALA A 91 -13.41 16.77 20.57
CA ALA A 91 -13.97 18.07 20.96
C ALA A 91 -15.37 17.94 21.60
N GLU A 92 -16.20 17.02 21.12
CA GLU A 92 -17.51 16.72 21.70
C GLU A 92 -17.36 16.07 23.09
N ALA A 93 -16.45 15.10 23.23
CA ALA A 93 -16.15 14.46 24.50
C ALA A 93 -15.65 15.47 25.56
N ALA A 94 -14.75 16.39 25.17
CA ALA A 94 -14.26 17.43 26.06
C ALA A 94 -15.40 18.33 26.58
N LYS A 95 -16.32 18.76 25.71
CA LYS A 95 -17.49 19.57 26.11
C LYS A 95 -18.39 18.84 27.12
N ILE A 96 -18.58 17.54 26.94
CA ILE A 96 -19.41 16.73 27.85
C ILE A 96 -18.74 16.64 29.23
N LEU A 97 -17.42 16.43 29.27
CA LEU A 97 -16.64 16.34 30.51
C LEU A 97 -16.60 17.67 31.27
N ASP A 98 -16.40 18.79 30.56
CA ASP A 98 -16.42 20.13 31.15
C ASP A 98 -17.82 20.49 31.69
N GLY A 99 -18.88 20.05 31.01
CA GLY A 99 -20.25 20.25 31.47
C GLY A 99 -20.63 19.47 32.74
N HIS A 100 -19.92 18.39 33.07
CA HIS A 100 -20.15 17.56 34.26
C HIS A 100 -19.28 17.95 35.46
N THR A 101 -18.23 18.75 35.28
CA THR A 101 -17.31 19.18 36.35
C THR A 101 -17.65 20.56 36.92
N GLY A 102 -18.71 21.20 36.43
CA GLY A 102 -19.20 22.50 36.87
C GLY A 102 -20.41 22.47 37.83
N GLU A 103 -20.86 21.29 38.26
CA GLU A 103 -21.81 21.10 39.38
C GLU A 103 -21.07 20.66 40.65
#